data_AF-A0A846XFQ3-F1
#
_entry.id   AF-A0A846XFQ3-F1
#
_cell.length_a   1.000
_cell.length_b   1.000
_cell.length_c   1.000
_cell.angle_alpha   90.00
_cell.angle_beta   90.00
_cell.angle_gamma   90.00
#
_symmetry.space_group_name_H-M   'P 1'
#
loop_
_entity.id
_entity.type
_entity.pdbx_description
1 polymer ?
#
loop_
_entity_poly.entity_id
_entity_poly.type
_entity_poly.pdbx_seq_one_letter_code
_entity_poly.pdbx_strand_id
1 'polypeptide(L)'
;MTAPEQVESEETVSAADAIGWLHEEGLARLAALGGDSGHPTVAFAVDVATGIITKYPAANGGIGADSSTVGADDLPGPLETARRLVIVGVTSNEQLLVVDLAGSLVIGINGDRPELAARSWVSQLLLNPEVTITTNSADVALGAGLRCRKSFIPGGGGSIISVDDGLPPVTTVSMNSDVDCTDYLELLGDGTGEMYLGARVWQLNLVLTIADAPWSVLSETLAESA
;
A
#
# COMPACT_ATOMS: atom_id res chain seq x y z
N MET A 1 -51.55 -16.12 16.42
CA MET A 1 -50.73 -14.99 16.92
C MET A 1 -49.29 -15.42 16.69
N THR A 2 -48.78 -15.10 15.51
CA THR A 2 -47.46 -15.58 15.04
C THR A 2 -46.45 -14.52 15.45
N ALA A 3 -45.42 -14.92 16.18
CA ALA A 3 -44.31 -14.05 16.54
C ALA A 3 -43.61 -13.54 15.27
N PRO A 4 -43.11 -12.30 15.24
CA PRO A 4 -42.31 -11.84 14.12
C PRO A 4 -40.96 -12.58 14.14
N GLU A 5 -40.61 -13.20 13.02
CA GLU A 5 -39.24 -13.62 12.71
C GLU A 5 -38.33 -12.38 12.86
N GLN A 6 -37.40 -12.44 13.81
CA GLN A 6 -36.27 -11.53 13.81
C GLN A 6 -35.41 -11.92 12.61
N VAL A 7 -35.44 -11.08 11.58
CA VAL A 7 -34.44 -11.10 10.53
C VAL A 7 -33.15 -10.62 11.19
N GLU A 8 -32.24 -11.54 11.51
CA GLU A 8 -30.85 -11.19 11.80
C GLU A 8 -30.35 -10.44 10.57
N SER A 9 -30.08 -9.15 10.71
CA SER A 9 -29.36 -8.40 9.69
C SER A 9 -27.97 -9.03 9.60
N GLU A 10 -27.70 -9.78 8.54
CA GLU A 10 -26.34 -10.21 8.21
C GLU A 10 -25.45 -8.96 8.21
N GLU A 11 -24.53 -8.88 9.17
CA GLU A 11 -23.63 -7.76 9.34
C GLU A 11 -22.59 -7.85 8.22
N THR A 12 -22.87 -7.19 7.09
CA THR A 12 -21.98 -7.19 5.93
C THR A 12 -20.74 -6.36 6.24
N VAL A 13 -19.57 -7.02 6.25
CA VAL A 13 -18.27 -6.37 6.46
C VAL A 13 -18.03 -5.32 5.37
N SER A 14 -17.73 -4.08 5.76
CA SER A 14 -17.43 -3.01 4.82
C SER A 14 -15.95 -2.96 4.44
N ALA A 15 -15.62 -2.26 3.35
CA ALA A 15 -14.23 -2.01 2.97
C ALA A 15 -13.46 -1.24 4.06
N ALA A 16 -14.12 -0.36 4.81
CA ALA A 16 -13.50 0.36 5.92
C ALA A 16 -13.15 -0.57 7.09
N ASP A 17 -14.04 -1.52 7.41
CA ASP A 17 -13.78 -2.53 8.44
C ASP A 17 -12.60 -3.44 8.04
N ALA A 18 -12.56 -3.85 6.77
CA ALA A 18 -11.46 -4.64 6.23
C ALA A 18 -10.13 -3.88 6.22
N ILE A 19 -10.12 -2.56 5.92
CA ILE A 19 -8.92 -1.72 6.04
C ILE A 19 -8.46 -1.62 7.50
N GLY A 20 -9.39 -1.48 8.45
CA GLY A 20 -9.09 -1.48 9.88
C GLY A 20 -8.40 -2.78 10.29
N TRP A 21 -8.98 -3.93 9.95
CA TRP A 21 -8.40 -5.24 10.21
C TRP A 21 -7.02 -5.43 9.54
N LEU A 22 -6.85 -4.97 8.30
CA LEU A 22 -5.56 -5.02 7.62
C LEU A 22 -4.48 -4.27 8.41
N HIS A 23 -4.77 -3.08 8.92
CA HIS A 23 -3.81 -2.32 9.71
C HIS A 23 -3.53 -2.92 11.09
N GLU A 24 -4.52 -3.54 11.73
CA GLU A 24 -4.36 -4.15 13.06
C GLU A 24 -3.56 -5.46 13.00
N GLU A 25 -3.80 -6.30 12.00
CA GLU A 25 -3.18 -7.63 11.92
C GLU A 25 -2.96 -8.12 10.49
N GLY A 26 -3.89 -7.83 9.57
CA GLY A 26 -3.90 -8.46 8.25
C GLY A 26 -2.64 -8.21 7.42
N LEU A 27 -2.06 -7.00 7.43
CA LEU A 27 -0.82 -6.69 6.71
C LEU A 27 0.37 -7.54 7.21
N ALA A 28 0.47 -7.77 8.52
CA ALA A 28 1.52 -8.62 9.09
C ALA A 28 1.37 -10.09 8.67
N ARG A 29 0.13 -10.56 8.53
CA ARG A 29 -0.17 -11.91 7.99
C ARG A 29 0.10 -12.00 6.48
N LEU A 30 -0.22 -10.96 5.71
CA LEU A 30 0.13 -10.87 4.29
C LEU A 30 1.65 -10.87 4.10
N ALA A 31 2.40 -10.20 4.96
CA ALA A 31 3.86 -10.23 4.95
C ALA A 31 4.41 -11.64 5.20
N ALA A 32 3.80 -12.41 6.13
CA ALA A 32 4.12 -13.82 6.36
C ALA A 32 3.88 -14.65 5.08
N LEU A 33 2.67 -14.53 4.51
CA LEU A 33 2.29 -15.22 3.29
C LEU A 33 3.21 -14.88 2.10
N GLY A 34 3.65 -13.62 2.01
CA GLY A 34 4.57 -13.12 0.98
C GLY A 34 5.99 -13.66 1.12
N GLY A 35 6.45 -13.92 2.35
CA GLY A 35 7.82 -14.34 2.67
C GLY A 35 8.15 -15.78 2.31
N ASP A 36 7.16 -16.67 2.19
CA ASP A 36 7.35 -18.11 1.98
C ASP A 36 7.52 -18.53 0.50
N SER A 37 7.56 -17.59 -0.45
CA SER A 37 7.70 -17.92 -1.88
C SER A 37 9.13 -17.75 -2.41
N GLY A 38 9.56 -18.68 -3.27
CA GLY A 38 10.81 -18.56 -4.04
C GLY A 38 10.84 -17.41 -5.06
N HIS A 39 9.75 -16.63 -5.15
CA HIS A 39 9.62 -15.44 -6.00
C HIS A 39 9.14 -14.26 -5.15
N PRO A 40 9.66 -13.03 -5.40
CA PRO A 40 9.16 -11.83 -4.74
C PRO A 40 7.67 -11.63 -4.99
N THR A 41 6.93 -11.29 -3.94
CA THR A 41 5.52 -10.91 -4.04
C THR A 41 5.45 -9.42 -4.36
N VAL A 42 4.54 -9.02 -5.25
CA VAL A 42 4.36 -7.59 -5.60
C VAL A 42 3.00 -7.05 -5.18
N ALA A 43 2.00 -7.91 -5.06
CA ALA A 43 0.68 -7.48 -4.61
C ALA A 43 -0.14 -8.61 -3.97
N PHE A 44 -1.16 -8.19 -3.22
CA PHE A 44 -2.27 -8.99 -2.77
C PHE A 44 -3.58 -8.29 -3.12
N ALA A 45 -4.59 -9.04 -3.56
CA ALA A 45 -5.96 -8.55 -3.65
C ALA A 45 -6.80 -9.26 -2.59
N VAL A 46 -7.46 -8.48 -1.73
CA VAL A 46 -8.31 -8.99 -0.64
C VAL A 46 -9.76 -8.73 -1.03
N ASP A 47 -10.49 -9.82 -1.28
CA ASP A 47 -11.91 -9.79 -1.57
C ASP A 47 -12.70 -9.69 -0.25
N VAL A 48 -13.28 -8.52 0.00
CA VAL A 48 -13.95 -8.23 1.28
C VAL A 48 -15.20 -9.08 1.47
N ALA A 49 -15.93 -9.37 0.39
CA ALA A 49 -17.19 -10.11 0.44
C ALA A 49 -16.97 -11.60 0.74
N THR A 50 -15.87 -12.17 0.24
CA THR A 50 -15.61 -13.62 0.34
C THR A 50 -14.50 -13.97 1.34
N GLY A 51 -13.70 -12.99 1.77
CA GLY A 51 -12.49 -13.23 2.56
C GLY A 51 -11.38 -13.93 1.78
N ILE A 52 -11.48 -14.02 0.45
CA ILE A 52 -10.46 -14.63 -0.39
C ILE A 52 -9.33 -13.63 -0.64
N ILE A 53 -8.10 -14.10 -0.46
CA ILE A 53 -6.88 -13.33 -0.69
C ILE A 53 -6.15 -13.94 -1.87
N THR A 54 -5.92 -13.14 -2.90
CA THR A 54 -5.10 -13.53 -4.05
C THR A 54 -3.72 -12.90 -3.93
N LYS A 55 -2.68 -13.74 -3.92
CA LYS A 55 -1.27 -13.34 -3.91
C LYS A 55 -0.74 -13.27 -5.34
N TYR A 56 -0.05 -12.19 -5.68
CA TYR A 56 0.54 -11.97 -7.00
C TYR A 56 2.08 -11.88 -6.90
N PRO A 57 2.83 -12.83 -7.46
CA PRO A 57 4.28 -12.73 -7.56
C PRO A 57 4.70 -11.73 -8.64
N ALA A 58 5.94 -11.23 -8.58
CA ALA A 58 6.52 -10.36 -9.59
C ALA A 58 6.38 -10.96 -11.00
N ALA A 59 5.96 -10.16 -11.99
CA ALA A 59 5.64 -10.63 -13.35
C ALA A 59 6.83 -11.32 -14.05
N ASN A 60 8.06 -10.99 -13.66
CA ASN A 60 9.30 -11.56 -14.18
C ASN A 60 9.83 -12.75 -13.37
N GLY A 61 9.01 -13.34 -12.48
CA GLY A 61 9.39 -14.45 -11.61
C GLY A 61 9.79 -15.75 -12.33
N GLY A 62 9.54 -15.85 -13.65
CA GLY A 62 9.86 -17.04 -14.45
C GLY A 62 8.72 -18.06 -14.49
N ILE A 63 9.02 -19.26 -14.97
CA ILE A 63 8.04 -20.36 -15.10
C ILE A 63 7.58 -20.77 -13.68
N GLY A 64 6.27 -20.73 -13.43
CA GLY A 64 5.67 -21.06 -12.13
C GLY A 64 5.32 -19.85 -11.24
N ALA A 65 5.56 -18.62 -11.71
CA ALA A 65 5.13 -17.38 -11.04
C ALA A 65 3.64 -17.08 -11.30
N ASP A 66 2.78 -18.04 -10.97
CA ASP A 66 1.32 -17.89 -11.03
C ASP A 66 0.77 -17.26 -9.74
N SER A 67 -0.36 -16.57 -9.87
CA SER A 67 -1.10 -16.10 -8.69
C SER A 67 -1.66 -17.28 -7.90
N SER A 68 -1.67 -17.18 -6.58
CA SER A 68 -2.28 -18.17 -5.70
C SER A 68 -3.37 -17.53 -4.84
N THR A 69 -4.32 -18.34 -4.36
CA THR A 69 -5.43 -17.88 -3.51
C THR A 69 -5.43 -18.62 -2.19
N VAL A 70 -5.79 -17.91 -1.12
CA VAL A 70 -5.94 -18.44 0.24
C VAL A 70 -7.11 -17.75 0.93
N GLY A 71 -7.83 -18.43 1.81
CA GLY A 71 -8.83 -17.79 2.67
C GLY A 71 -8.17 -16.95 3.76
N ALA A 72 -8.81 -15.88 4.20
CA ALA A 72 -8.31 -15.05 5.30
C ALA A 72 -8.09 -15.85 6.60
N ASP A 73 -8.94 -16.85 6.86
CA ASP A 73 -8.83 -17.75 8.02
C ASP A 73 -7.62 -18.71 7.93
N ASP A 74 -7.14 -18.98 6.71
CA ASP A 74 -6.01 -19.87 6.43
C ASP A 74 -4.68 -19.10 6.29
N LEU A 75 -4.69 -17.79 6.52
CA LEU A 75 -3.46 -17.01 6.52
C LEU A 75 -2.49 -17.52 7.59
N PRO A 76 -1.17 -17.53 7.30
CA PRO A 76 -0.17 -17.74 8.34
C PRO A 76 -0.34 -16.75 9.50
N GLY A 77 0.18 -17.11 10.67
CA GLY A 77 0.23 -16.19 11.81
C GLY A 77 0.97 -14.89 11.47
N PRO A 78 0.62 -13.76 12.13
CA PRO A 78 1.22 -12.47 11.81
C PRO A 78 2.73 -12.47 12.11
N LEU A 79 3.51 -11.85 11.23
CA LEU A 79 4.88 -11.47 11.56
C LEU A 79 4.89 -10.33 12.58
N GLU A 80 6.05 -10.07 13.18
CA GLU A 80 6.26 -8.87 14.02
C GLU A 80 6.19 -7.56 13.22
N THR A 81 6.31 -7.63 11.89
CA THR A 81 6.46 -6.50 10.99
C THR A 81 5.58 -6.67 9.74
N ALA A 82 4.90 -5.59 9.34
CA ALA A 82 4.16 -5.52 8.07
C ALA A 82 5.08 -5.28 6.86
N ARG A 83 6.40 -5.19 7.08
CA ARG A 83 7.41 -4.83 6.07
C ARG A 83 7.02 -3.52 5.36
N ARG A 84 7.08 -3.49 4.03
CA ARG A 84 6.76 -2.33 3.19
C ARG A 84 5.43 -2.50 2.45
N LEU A 85 4.45 -3.12 3.07
CA LEU A 85 3.12 -3.27 2.49
C LEU A 85 2.33 -1.97 2.59
N VAL A 86 1.65 -1.60 1.50
CA VAL A 86 0.75 -0.44 1.44
C VAL A 86 -0.57 -0.82 0.79
N ILE A 87 -1.69 -0.41 1.39
CA ILE A 87 -3.01 -0.49 0.77
C ILE A 87 -3.11 0.66 -0.22
N VAL A 88 -3.30 0.34 -1.50
CA VAL A 88 -3.36 1.32 -2.58
C VAL A 88 -4.77 1.86 -2.77
N GLY A 89 -5.78 0.99 -2.70
CA GLY A 89 -7.13 1.36 -3.07
C GLY A 89 -8.11 0.20 -3.15
N VAL A 90 -9.31 0.50 -3.63
CA VAL A 90 -10.36 -0.46 -3.96
C VAL A 90 -10.39 -0.63 -5.47
N THR A 91 -10.25 -1.87 -5.93
CA THR A 91 -10.29 -2.21 -7.35
C THR A 91 -11.70 -2.14 -7.93
N SER A 92 -11.83 -2.15 -9.26
CA SER A 92 -13.12 -2.23 -9.95
C SER A 92 -13.94 -3.49 -9.63
N ASN A 93 -13.29 -4.51 -9.06
CA ASN A 93 -13.91 -5.76 -8.63
C ASN A 93 -14.22 -5.76 -7.12
N GLU A 94 -14.22 -4.58 -6.47
CA GLU A 94 -14.51 -4.43 -5.03
C GLU A 94 -13.52 -5.17 -4.11
N GLN A 95 -12.28 -5.34 -4.58
CA GLN A 95 -11.18 -5.92 -3.79
C GLN A 95 -10.24 -4.82 -3.29
N LEU A 96 -9.75 -4.94 -2.06
CA LEU A 96 -8.68 -4.09 -1.56
C LEU A 96 -7.34 -4.54 -2.18
N LEU A 97 -6.65 -3.62 -2.86
CA LEU A 97 -5.34 -3.87 -3.43
C LEU A 97 -4.25 -3.46 -2.43
N VAL A 98 -3.40 -4.40 -2.06
CA VAL A 98 -2.20 -4.19 -1.23
C VAL A 98 -0.98 -4.43 -2.10
N VAL A 99 -0.02 -3.51 -2.09
CA VAL A 99 1.24 -3.63 -2.83
C VAL A 99 2.38 -3.89 -1.86
N ASP A 100 3.25 -4.83 -2.21
CA ASP A 100 4.51 -5.06 -1.53
C ASP A 100 5.63 -4.29 -2.23
N LEU A 101 6.01 -3.16 -1.63
CA LEU A 101 7.06 -2.30 -2.15
C LEU A 101 8.43 -3.00 -2.18
N ALA A 102 8.66 -4.05 -1.38
CA ALA A 102 9.89 -4.83 -1.46
C ALA A 102 9.98 -5.68 -2.73
N GLY A 103 8.83 -6.04 -3.32
CA GLY A 103 8.75 -6.69 -4.63
C GLY A 103 8.86 -5.74 -5.82
N SER A 104 8.59 -4.44 -5.61
CA SER A 104 8.62 -3.38 -6.62
C SER A 104 9.62 -2.30 -6.23
N LEU A 105 10.92 -2.58 -6.46
CA LEU A 105 12.03 -1.75 -5.94
C LEU A 105 12.07 -0.32 -6.47
N VAL A 106 11.49 -0.09 -7.65
CA VAL A 106 11.34 1.23 -8.26
C VAL A 106 9.92 1.34 -8.77
N ILE A 107 9.15 2.25 -8.20
CA ILE A 107 7.72 2.43 -8.47
C ILE A 107 7.38 3.91 -8.64
N GLY A 108 6.51 4.23 -9.59
CA GLY A 108 6.02 5.58 -9.84
C GLY A 108 4.65 5.86 -9.19
N ILE A 109 4.38 7.13 -8.91
CA ILE A 109 3.04 7.67 -8.69
C ILE A 109 2.92 8.88 -9.61
N ASN A 110 1.98 8.82 -10.55
CA ASN A 110 1.82 9.79 -11.62
C ASN A 110 0.42 10.41 -11.59
N GLY A 111 0.32 11.66 -12.03
CA GLY A 111 -0.94 12.41 -12.16
C GLY A 111 -0.81 13.85 -11.68
N ASP A 112 -1.93 14.56 -11.54
CA ASP A 112 -1.89 16.00 -11.21
C ASP A 112 -1.40 16.30 -9.78
N ARG A 113 -1.72 15.42 -8.82
CA ARG A 113 -1.43 15.57 -7.38
C ARG A 113 -0.92 14.24 -6.78
N PRO A 114 0.22 13.69 -7.27
CA PRO A 114 0.72 12.38 -6.86
C PRO A 114 1.06 12.31 -5.36
N GLU A 115 1.37 13.45 -4.75
CA GLU A 115 1.70 13.55 -3.35
C GLU A 115 0.53 13.16 -2.44
N LEU A 116 -0.73 13.26 -2.89
CA LEU A 116 -1.89 12.86 -2.08
C LEU A 116 -1.90 11.35 -1.82
N ALA A 117 -1.60 10.55 -2.85
CA ALA A 117 -1.44 9.10 -2.71
C ALA A 117 -0.15 8.76 -1.95
N ALA A 118 0.95 9.46 -2.25
CA ALA A 118 2.22 9.25 -1.57
C ALA A 118 2.11 9.48 -0.05
N ARG A 119 1.39 10.51 0.40
CA ARG A 119 1.10 10.76 1.82
C ARG A 119 0.36 9.60 2.47
N SER A 120 -0.63 9.02 1.79
CA SER A 120 -1.34 7.83 2.26
C SER A 120 -0.36 6.67 2.47
N TRP A 121 0.48 6.38 1.48
CA TRP A 121 1.47 5.30 1.59
C TRP A 121 2.46 5.55 2.72
N VAL A 122 3.00 6.78 2.82
CA VAL A 122 3.93 7.16 3.88
C VAL A 122 3.31 7.03 5.26
N SER A 123 2.07 7.49 5.46
CA SER A 123 1.36 7.33 6.74
C SER A 123 1.20 5.86 7.13
N GLN A 124 0.82 5.00 6.19
CA GLN A 124 0.69 3.56 6.44
C GLN A 124 2.04 2.91 6.78
N LEU A 125 3.08 3.21 6.02
CA LEU A 125 4.43 2.67 6.22
C LEU A 125 5.01 3.03 7.59
N LEU A 126 4.73 4.24 8.09
CA LEU A 126 5.24 4.69 9.39
C LEU A 126 4.58 4.01 10.60
N LEU A 127 3.44 3.34 10.40
CA LEU A 127 2.84 2.48 11.42
C LEU A 127 3.75 1.29 11.75
N ASN A 128 4.56 0.82 10.80
CA ASN A 128 5.59 -0.18 11.06
C ASN A 128 6.81 0.51 11.68
N PRO A 129 7.19 0.25 12.95
CA PRO A 129 8.28 0.95 13.64
C PRO A 129 9.66 0.80 13.00
N GLU A 130 9.88 -0.23 12.19
CA GLU A 130 11.16 -0.50 11.55
C GLU A 130 11.39 0.32 10.28
N VAL A 131 10.32 0.84 9.67
CA VAL A 131 10.41 1.59 8.43
C VAL A 131 10.99 2.98 8.68
N THR A 132 11.92 3.38 7.86
CA THR A 132 12.44 4.74 7.75
C THR A 132 12.26 5.25 6.33
N ILE A 133 11.96 6.52 6.23
CA ILE A 133 11.64 7.21 4.98
C ILE A 133 12.57 8.40 4.84
N THR A 134 13.18 8.52 3.65
CA THR A 134 13.96 9.69 3.27
C THR A 134 13.41 10.24 1.96
N THR A 135 13.10 11.53 1.90
CA THR A 135 12.52 12.15 0.69
C THR A 135 13.13 13.51 0.39
N ASN A 136 13.12 13.92 -0.89
CA ASN A 136 13.45 15.30 -1.28
C ASN A 136 12.20 16.22 -1.37
N SER A 137 10.99 15.66 -1.28
CA SER A 137 9.73 16.40 -1.36
C SER A 137 9.35 17.01 -0.01
N ALA A 138 8.97 18.29 -0.02
CA ALA A 138 8.38 18.92 1.16
C ALA A 138 6.94 18.42 1.43
N ASP A 139 6.25 17.98 0.38
CA ASP A 139 4.82 17.68 0.44
C ASP A 139 4.53 16.37 1.19
N VAL A 140 5.54 15.51 1.33
CA VAL A 140 5.44 14.20 1.98
C VAL A 140 6.36 14.08 3.21
N ALA A 141 7.31 15.00 3.39
CA ALA A 141 8.18 15.00 4.56
C ALA A 141 7.39 15.36 5.84
N LEU A 142 7.63 14.61 6.91
CA LEU A 142 7.10 14.89 8.24
C LEU A 142 8.14 15.60 9.10
N GLY A 143 8.34 16.90 8.82
CA GLY A 143 9.10 17.82 9.68
C GLY A 143 10.39 17.25 10.28
N ALA A 144 10.53 17.38 11.61
CA ALA A 144 11.70 16.97 12.39
C ALA A 144 11.73 15.48 12.80
N GLY A 145 10.82 14.65 12.25
CA GLY A 145 10.73 13.24 12.61
C GLY A 145 11.97 12.44 12.18
N LEU A 146 12.54 11.65 13.10
CA LEU A 146 13.72 10.82 12.82
C LEU A 146 13.48 9.73 11.75
N ARG A 147 12.21 9.33 11.57
CA ARG A 147 11.81 8.21 10.71
C ARG A 147 11.23 8.63 9.35
N CYS A 148 10.93 9.91 9.14
CA CYS A 148 10.49 10.43 7.85
C CYS A 148 11.14 11.79 7.61
N ARG A 149 12.37 11.77 7.09
CA ARG A 149 13.23 12.94 7.01
C ARG A 149 13.31 13.50 5.61
N LYS A 150 13.28 14.82 5.50
CA LYS A 150 13.68 15.49 4.28
C LYS A 150 15.20 15.44 4.14
N SER A 151 15.70 14.99 3.00
CA SER A 151 17.12 15.01 2.67
C SER A 151 17.32 15.52 1.25
N PHE A 152 18.52 16.02 0.97
CA PHE A 152 18.92 16.30 -0.40
C PHE A 152 19.24 14.98 -1.10
N ILE A 153 18.35 14.56 -2.00
CA ILE A 153 18.54 13.38 -2.86
C ILE A 153 18.86 13.90 -4.27
N PRO A 154 20.13 13.80 -4.74
CA PRO A 154 20.49 14.20 -6.10
C PRO A 154 19.98 13.17 -7.11
N GLY A 155 19.12 13.57 -8.04
CA GLY A 155 18.71 12.70 -9.15
C GLY A 155 17.39 13.13 -9.82
N GLY A 156 17.46 13.41 -11.13
CA GLY A 156 16.38 13.20 -12.09
C GLY A 156 15.05 13.93 -11.87
N GLY A 157 15.02 15.27 -11.93
CA GLY A 157 13.84 16.07 -12.32
C GLY A 157 12.60 16.09 -11.40
N GLY A 158 12.32 15.02 -10.65
CA GLY A 158 11.10 14.80 -9.89
C GLY A 158 11.33 14.52 -8.40
N SER A 159 10.22 14.33 -7.69
CA SER A 159 10.25 14.04 -6.25
C SER A 159 10.42 12.54 -6.00
N ILE A 160 11.23 12.20 -4.99
CA ILE A 160 11.59 10.82 -4.66
C ILE A 160 11.38 10.56 -3.17
N ILE A 161 10.88 9.38 -2.85
CA ILE A 161 10.75 8.82 -1.51
C ILE A 161 11.50 7.49 -1.48
N SER A 162 12.49 7.38 -0.61
CA SER A 162 13.21 6.13 -0.32
C SER A 162 12.63 5.49 0.93
N VAL A 163 12.22 4.22 0.82
CA VAL A 163 11.60 3.42 1.88
C VAL A 163 12.53 2.29 2.28
N ASP A 164 12.99 2.31 3.53
CA ASP A 164 13.94 1.36 4.10
C ASP A 164 13.36 0.73 5.38
N ASP A 165 13.19 -0.58 5.40
CA ASP A 165 12.76 -1.37 6.57
C ASP A 165 13.92 -2.13 7.24
N GLY A 166 15.17 -1.78 6.92
CA GLY A 166 16.37 -2.46 7.39
C GLY A 166 16.75 -3.70 6.56
N LEU A 167 15.94 -4.09 5.57
CA LEU A 167 16.20 -5.22 4.68
C LEU A 167 16.55 -4.74 3.27
N PRO A 168 17.83 -4.70 2.86
CA PRO A 168 18.18 -4.24 1.51
C PRO A 168 17.63 -5.18 0.42
N PRO A 169 17.35 -4.66 -0.79
CA PRO A 169 17.53 -3.26 -1.22
C PRO A 169 16.40 -2.32 -0.76
N VAL A 170 16.68 -1.02 -0.69
CA VAL A 170 15.71 0.06 -0.39
C VAL A 170 14.77 0.26 -1.58
N THR A 171 13.48 0.53 -1.31
CA THR A 171 12.51 0.83 -2.37
C THR A 171 12.50 2.33 -2.69
N THR A 172 12.42 2.67 -3.97
CA THR A 172 12.30 4.04 -4.47
C THR A 172 10.91 4.28 -5.03
N VAL A 173 10.15 5.17 -4.41
CA VAL A 173 8.89 5.69 -4.94
C VAL A 173 9.16 7.05 -5.58
N SER A 174 8.83 7.21 -6.86
CA SER A 174 8.98 8.47 -7.59
C SER A 174 7.62 9.12 -7.82
N MET A 175 7.56 10.45 -7.83
CA MET A 175 6.34 11.22 -8.10
C MET A 175 6.55 12.09 -9.32
N ASN A 176 5.76 11.86 -10.39
CA ASN A 176 5.87 12.54 -11.69
C ASN A 176 7.33 12.69 -12.17
N SER A 177 8.07 11.59 -12.17
CA SER A 177 9.49 11.59 -12.53
C SER A 177 9.70 11.04 -13.94
N ASP A 178 10.71 11.54 -14.65
CA ASP A 178 11.14 11.01 -15.96
C ASP A 178 11.86 9.64 -15.84
N VAL A 179 11.80 8.99 -14.67
CA VAL A 179 12.37 7.66 -14.46
C VAL A 179 11.41 6.65 -15.08
N ASP A 180 11.89 5.96 -16.12
CA ASP A 180 11.17 4.81 -16.70
C ASP A 180 10.92 3.74 -15.62
N CYS A 181 9.70 3.71 -15.09
CA CYS A 181 9.24 2.72 -14.11
C CYS A 181 8.27 1.76 -14.80
N THR A 182 8.53 0.46 -14.74
CA THR A 182 7.56 -0.56 -15.20
C THR A 182 6.37 -0.68 -14.26
N ASP A 183 6.57 -0.28 -13.01
CA ASP A 183 5.59 -0.37 -11.95
C ASP A 183 5.21 1.06 -11.56
N TYR A 184 3.92 1.40 -11.62
CA TYR A 184 3.45 2.74 -11.28
C TYR A 184 1.96 2.77 -10.98
N LEU A 185 1.57 3.74 -10.17
CA LEU A 185 0.18 4.15 -9.97
C LEU A 185 -0.10 5.38 -10.84
N GLU A 186 -1.06 5.29 -11.76
CA GLU A 186 -1.58 6.43 -12.52
C GLU A 186 -2.85 6.95 -11.84
N LEU A 187 -2.88 8.24 -11.49
CA LEU A 187 -4.05 8.90 -10.90
C LEU A 187 -4.84 9.64 -11.97
N LEU A 188 -6.13 9.36 -12.08
CA LEU A 188 -6.99 9.94 -13.13
C LEU A 188 -7.67 11.26 -12.74
N GLY A 189 -7.47 11.72 -11.49
CA GLY A 189 -7.89 13.04 -11.01
C GLY A 189 -9.30 13.12 -10.40
N ASP A 190 -10.14 12.10 -10.57
CA ASP A 190 -11.49 11.99 -9.97
C ASP A 190 -11.54 11.08 -8.74
N GLY A 191 -10.38 10.68 -8.21
CA GLY A 191 -10.24 9.72 -7.12
C GLY A 191 -10.08 8.28 -7.57
N THR A 192 -10.21 8.00 -8.87
CA THR A 192 -9.89 6.71 -9.49
C THR A 192 -8.43 6.67 -9.96
N GLY A 193 -7.97 5.48 -10.32
CA GLY A 193 -6.60 5.28 -10.79
C GLY A 193 -6.38 3.91 -11.41
N GLU A 194 -5.15 3.69 -11.88
CA GLU A 194 -4.71 2.43 -12.45
C GLU A 194 -3.37 2.04 -11.83
N MET A 195 -3.29 0.84 -11.25
CA MET A 195 -2.05 0.31 -10.71
C MET A 195 -1.43 -0.67 -11.70
N TYR A 196 -0.20 -0.37 -12.13
CA TYR A 196 0.60 -1.17 -13.03
C TYR A 196 1.73 -1.85 -12.25
N LEU A 197 1.82 -3.18 -12.31
CA LEU A 197 2.95 -3.95 -11.77
C LEU A 197 3.44 -4.93 -12.84
N GLY A 198 4.49 -4.54 -13.55
CA GLY A 198 4.96 -5.18 -14.76
C GLY A 198 3.86 -5.22 -15.83
N ALA A 199 3.46 -6.43 -16.23
CA ALA A 199 2.41 -6.62 -17.23
C ALA A 199 0.98 -6.63 -16.65
N ARG A 200 0.82 -6.52 -15.32
CA ARG A 200 -0.48 -6.57 -14.66
C ARG A 200 -1.02 -5.17 -14.42
N VAL A 201 -2.32 -5.01 -14.62
CA VAL A 201 -3.04 -3.75 -14.44
C VAL A 201 -4.26 -3.98 -13.56
N TRP A 202 -4.43 -3.15 -12.54
CA TRP A 202 -5.65 -3.08 -11.74
C TRP A 202 -6.29 -1.71 -11.90
N GLN A 203 -7.54 -1.71 -12.34
CA GLN A 203 -8.40 -0.53 -12.32
C GLN A 203 -8.88 -0.29 -10.89
N LEU A 204 -8.77 0.95 -10.40
CA LEU A 204 -9.14 1.34 -9.05
C LEU A 204 -10.36 2.27 -9.10
N ASN A 205 -11.47 1.84 -8.49
CA ASN A 205 -12.64 2.69 -8.26
C ASN A 205 -12.35 3.77 -7.20
N LEU A 206 -11.37 3.51 -6.33
CA LEU A 206 -10.94 4.43 -5.29
C LEU A 206 -9.45 4.23 -5.03
N VAL A 207 -8.68 5.32 -5.12
CA VAL A 207 -7.30 5.38 -4.64
C VAL A 207 -7.29 5.96 -3.23
N LEU A 208 -6.57 5.34 -2.30
CA LEU A 208 -6.38 5.89 -0.96
C LEU A 208 -5.45 7.10 -1.02
N THR A 209 -5.96 8.25 -0.60
CA THR A 209 -5.24 9.52 -0.61
C THR A 209 -5.40 10.27 0.71
N ILE A 210 -4.45 11.14 1.03
CA ILE A 210 -4.56 12.07 2.16
C ILE A 210 -4.48 13.51 1.62
N ALA A 211 -5.59 14.23 1.73
CA ALA A 211 -5.71 15.62 1.32
C ALA A 211 -4.83 16.57 2.16
N ASP A 212 -4.61 17.79 1.66
CA ASP A 212 -3.73 18.79 2.28
C ASP A 212 -4.09 19.10 3.74
N ALA A 213 -5.37 19.30 4.05
CA ALA A 213 -5.79 19.64 5.42
C ALA A 213 -5.57 18.49 6.42
N PRO A 214 -6.04 17.25 6.18
CA PRO A 214 -5.70 16.11 7.04
C PRO A 214 -4.20 15.87 7.17
N TRP A 215 -3.44 16.02 6.08
CA TRP A 215 -1.99 15.86 6.11
C TRP A 215 -1.31 16.89 7.01
N SER A 216 -1.71 18.16 6.92
CA SER A 216 -1.16 19.22 7.79
C SER A 216 -1.33 18.86 9.26
N VAL A 217 -2.55 18.47 9.66
CA VAL A 217 -2.86 18.07 11.05
C VAL A 217 -2.04 16.86 11.49
N LEU A 218 -1.93 15.83 10.65
CA LEU A 218 -1.11 14.65 10.92
C LEU A 218 0.37 15.02 11.08
N SER A 219 0.88 15.87 10.20
CA SER A 219 2.29 16.29 10.21
C SER A 219 2.65 17.09 11.45
N GLU A 220 1.75 17.97 11.91
CA GLU A 220 1.91 18.73 13.16
C GLU A 220 1.88 17.79 14.38
N THR A 221 0.89 16.91 14.44
CA THR A 221 0.73 15.95 15.55
C THR A 221 1.96 15.03 15.69
N LEU A 222 2.48 14.54 14.58
CA LEU A 222 3.67 13.67 14.57
C LEU A 222 4.95 14.43 14.89
N ALA A 223 5.04 15.72 14.55
CA ALA A 223 6.16 16.57 14.93
C ALA A 223 6.18 16.90 16.44
N GLU A 224 5.01 17.03 17.08
CA GLU A 224 4.89 17.26 18.53
C GLU A 224 5.19 16.02 19.38
N SER A 225 5.08 14.83 18.77
CA SER A 225 5.28 13.54 19.44
C SER A 225 6.72 13.01 19.37
N ALA A 226 7.62 13.70 18.67
CA ALA A 226 9.02 13.35 18.44
C ALA A 226 9.97 14.05 19.42
#